data_AF-A0A3D4CVD7-F1
#
_entry.id   AF-A0A3D4CVD7-F1
#
_cell.length_a   1.000
_cell.length_b   1.000
_cell.length_c   1.000
_cell.angle_alpha   90.00
_cell.angle_beta   90.00
_cell.angle_gamma   90.00
#
_symmetry.space_group_name_H-M   'P 1'
#
loop_
_entity.id
_entity.type
_entity.pdbx_description
1 polymer ?
#
loop_
_entity_poly.entity_id
_entity_poly.type
_entity_poly.pdbx_seq_one_letter_code
_entity_poly.pdbx_strand_id
1 'polypeptide(L)'
;YTSDNGPWNQDKYTKRKKGHPKGSTFWGEAGPLRNGKGSPYEAGYRLPCIVRWPGKVKAGSVTDAMVEYVDVTPTFVDVASGQPVAPMDG
;
A
#
# COMPACT_ATOMS: atom_id res chain seq x y z
N TYR A 1 -4.78 6.41 3.86
CA TYR A 1 -3.34 6.12 4.02
C TYR A 1 -3.08 4.75 3.42
N THR A 2 -2.08 4.65 2.56
CA THR A 2 -1.55 3.40 2.03
C THR A 2 -0.09 3.60 1.61
N SER A 3 0.54 2.59 1.02
CA SER A 3 1.85 2.66 0.37
C SER A 3 1.71 2.41 -1.14
N ASP A 4 2.77 2.65 -1.92
CA ASP A 4 2.81 2.40 -3.37
C ASP A 4 3.18 0.94 -3.71
N ASN A 5 3.93 0.28 -2.83
CA ASN A 5 4.41 -1.10 -2.98
C ASN A 5 4.95 -1.67 -1.66
N GLY A 6 5.27 -2.96 -1.68
CA GLY A 6 5.93 -3.67 -0.59
C GLY A 6 7.25 -3.08 -0.10
N PRO A 7 7.77 -3.59 1.03
CA PRO A 7 9.06 -3.16 1.57
C PRO A 7 10.25 -3.72 0.77
N TRP A 8 11.40 -3.07 0.92
CA TRP A 8 12.70 -3.56 0.45
C TRP A 8 13.29 -4.66 1.34
N ASN A 9 12.65 -5.83 1.46
CA ASN A 9 13.03 -6.87 2.43
C ASN A 9 13.84 -8.05 1.83
N GLN A 10 14.31 -7.94 0.58
CA GLN A 10 15.09 -8.99 -0.08
C GLN A 10 16.57 -8.88 0.30
N ASP A 11 17.27 -10.03 0.35
CA ASP A 11 18.71 -10.15 0.67
C ASP A 11 19.60 -9.14 -0.07
N LYS A 12 19.30 -8.87 -1.35
CA LYS A 12 20.07 -7.93 -2.18
C LYS A 12 20.06 -6.49 -1.63
N TYR A 13 19.09 -6.12 -0.79
CA TYR A 13 19.01 -4.81 -0.13
C TYR A 13 19.38 -4.88 1.34
N THR A 14 18.98 -5.94 2.05
CA THR A 14 19.24 -6.05 3.50
C THR A 14 20.71 -6.37 3.81
N LYS A 15 21.38 -7.14 2.94
CA LYS A 15 22.81 -7.51 3.10
C LYS A 15 23.78 -6.53 2.44
N ARG A 16 23.33 -5.74 1.46
CA ARG A 16 24.18 -4.82 0.68
C ARG A 16 23.86 -3.36 1.01
N LYS A 17 24.54 -2.82 2.03
CA LYS A 17 24.35 -1.43 2.48
C LYS A 17 25.19 -0.38 1.72
N LYS A 18 25.55 -0.64 0.45
CA LYS A 18 26.42 0.28 -0.30
C LYS A 18 25.71 1.64 -0.46
N GLY A 19 26.34 2.71 0.04
CA GLY A 19 25.78 4.07 -0.03
C GLY A 19 24.91 4.49 1.16
N HIS A 20 24.68 3.59 2.13
CA HIS A 20 23.90 3.90 3.32
C HIS A 20 24.80 4.19 4.54
N PRO A 21 24.39 5.10 5.46
CA PRO A 21 25.15 5.38 6.67
C PRO A 21 25.44 4.12 7.50
N LYS A 22 26.61 4.06 8.12
CA LYS A 22 26.98 2.93 9.00
C LYS A 22 25.96 2.80 10.14
N GLY A 23 25.43 1.60 10.34
CA GLY A 23 24.42 1.32 11.36
C GLY A 23 22.98 1.64 10.96
N SER A 24 22.74 2.23 9.78
CA SER A 24 21.38 2.51 9.32
C SER A 24 20.60 1.25 8.89
N THR A 25 19.29 1.34 9.05
CA THR A 25 18.27 0.44 8.48
C THR A 25 17.44 1.26 7.50
N PHE A 26 17.32 0.78 6.26
CA PHE A 26 16.64 1.48 5.16
C PHE A 26 15.63 0.58 4.43
N TRP A 27 15.27 -0.55 5.04
CA TRP A 27 14.26 -1.48 4.58
C TRP A 27 13.08 -1.54 5.54
N GLY A 28 12.00 -2.17 5.09
CA GLY A 28 10.87 -2.54 5.94
C GLY A 28 10.73 -4.05 6.05
N GLU A 29 9.72 -4.49 6.79
CA GLU A 29 9.39 -5.91 6.97
C GLU A 29 8.02 -6.20 6.38
N ALA A 30 7.86 -7.39 5.80
CA ALA A 30 6.60 -7.85 5.22
C ALA A 30 5.76 -8.70 6.20
N GLY A 31 6.25 -8.87 7.44
CA GLY A 31 5.68 -9.81 8.39
C GLY A 31 5.58 -11.23 7.80
N PRO A 32 4.40 -11.88 7.84
CA PRO A 32 4.23 -13.25 7.34
C PRO A 32 4.13 -13.35 5.80
N LEU A 33 4.10 -12.23 5.08
CA LEU A 33 3.88 -12.21 3.64
C LEU A 33 5.15 -12.55 2.87
N ARG A 34 4.98 -13.24 1.73
CA ARG A 34 6.09 -13.71 0.89
C ARG A 34 6.71 -12.56 0.07
N ASN A 35 8.03 -12.43 0.13
CA ASN A 35 8.86 -11.46 -0.61
C ASN A 35 8.56 -9.98 -0.28
N GLY A 36 8.64 -9.06 -1.25
CA GLY A 36 8.45 -7.61 -1.07
C GLY A 36 8.54 -6.88 -2.40
N LYS A 37 8.96 -5.61 -2.39
CA LYS A 37 8.98 -4.71 -3.55
C LYS A 37 9.47 -5.37 -4.85
N GLY A 38 8.71 -5.24 -5.93
CA GLY A 38 9.04 -5.77 -7.26
C GLY A 38 8.79 -7.28 -7.41
N SER A 39 8.13 -7.91 -6.44
CA SER A 39 7.75 -9.32 -6.52
C SER A 39 6.25 -9.45 -6.83
N PRO A 40 5.83 -10.47 -7.61
CA PRO A 40 4.43 -10.79 -7.85
C PRO A 40 3.81 -11.66 -6.73
N TYR A 41 4.39 -11.64 -5.53
CA TYR A 41 3.81 -12.31 -4.37
C TYR A 41 3.25 -11.27 -3.40
N GLU A 42 2.37 -11.71 -2.50
CA GLU A 42 1.61 -10.91 -1.55
C GLU A 42 2.33 -9.66 -1.03
N ALA A 43 3.54 -9.79 -0.48
CA ALA A 43 4.22 -8.65 0.13
C ALA A 43 4.66 -7.57 -0.86
N GLY A 44 4.63 -7.83 -2.17
CA GLY A 44 4.96 -6.85 -3.20
C GLY A 44 3.87 -5.80 -3.42
N TYR A 45 2.60 -6.16 -3.18
CA TYR A 45 1.44 -5.32 -3.51
C TYR A 45 0.27 -5.40 -2.51
N ARG A 46 0.29 -6.30 -1.52
CA ARG A 46 -0.66 -6.30 -0.39
C ARG A 46 -0.14 -5.34 0.68
N LEU A 47 -0.83 -4.20 0.83
CA LEU A 47 -0.36 -3.05 1.59
C LEU A 47 -1.32 -2.69 2.74
N PRO A 48 -0.83 -2.04 3.80
CA PRO A 48 -1.73 -1.48 4.82
C PRO A 48 -2.61 -0.40 4.18
N CYS A 49 -3.93 -0.49 4.33
CA CYS A 49 -4.87 0.52 3.89
C CYS A 49 -5.70 0.99 5.09
N ILE A 50 -5.66 2.29 5.39
CA ILE A 50 -6.40 2.91 6.49
C ILE A 50 -7.17 4.11 5.95
N VAL A 51 -8.48 4.11 6.19
CA VAL A 51 -9.38 5.22 5.87
C VAL A 51 -9.96 5.80 7.16
N ARG A 52 -9.97 7.13 7.28
CA ARG A 52 -10.61 7.85 8.41
C ARG A 52 -11.55 8.91 7.87
N TRP A 53 -12.85 8.74 8.11
CA TRP A 53 -13.86 9.74 7.75
C TRP A 53 -14.92 9.85 8.86
N PRO A 54 -14.80 10.84 9.76
CA PRO A 54 -15.78 11.05 10.83
C PRO A 54 -17.19 11.23 10.27
N GLY A 55 -18.16 10.51 10.84
CA GLY A 55 -19.57 10.56 10.40
C GLY A 55 -19.89 9.75 9.14
N LYS A 56 -18.90 9.15 8.46
CA LYS A 56 -19.12 8.29 7.28
C LYS A 56 -18.55 6.88 7.46
N VAL A 57 -17.34 6.76 8.00
CA VAL A 57 -16.69 5.49 8.30
C VAL A 57 -16.79 5.22 9.80
N LYS A 58 -17.30 4.04 10.18
CA LYS A 58 -17.39 3.62 11.59
C LYS A 58 -15.99 3.51 12.18
N ALA A 59 -15.72 4.22 13.29
CA ALA A 59 -14.41 4.17 13.93
C ALA A 59 -14.08 2.75 14.40
N GLY A 60 -12.82 2.32 14.18
CA GLY A 60 -12.32 1.01 14.60
C GLY A 60 -12.88 -0.18 13.83
N SER A 61 -13.67 0.01 12.77
CA SER A 61 -14.12 -1.10 11.93
C SER A 61 -13.00 -1.65 11.05
N VAL A 62 -13.08 -2.94 10.74
CA VAL A 62 -12.21 -3.64 9.80
C VAL A 62 -13.08 -4.23 8.68
N THR A 63 -12.52 -4.35 7.48
CA THR A 63 -13.16 -4.99 6.32
C THR A 63 -12.14 -5.88 5.60
N ASP A 64 -12.61 -7.01 5.08
CA ASP A 64 -11.83 -7.92 4.23
C ASP A 64 -12.08 -7.65 2.72
N ALA A 65 -12.73 -6.53 2.39
CA ALA A 65 -12.93 -6.12 1.01
C ALA A 65 -11.60 -6.02 0.27
N MET A 66 -11.56 -6.56 -0.94
CA MET A 66 -10.44 -6.38 -1.85
C MET A 66 -10.49 -4.97 -2.42
N VAL A 67 -9.37 -4.26 -2.33
CA VAL A 67 -9.20 -2.89 -2.83
C VAL A 67 -7.85 -2.83 -3.52
N GLU A 68 -7.81 -2.17 -4.67
CA GLU A 68 -6.59 -1.86 -5.41
C GLU A 68 -6.31 -0.35 -5.38
N TYR A 69 -5.07 0.05 -5.67
CA TYR A 69 -4.70 1.47 -5.72
C TYR A 69 -5.48 2.26 -6.79
N VAL A 70 -5.96 1.59 -7.85
CA VAL A 70 -6.78 2.22 -8.90
C VAL A 70 -8.14 2.71 -8.40
N ASP A 71 -8.69 2.10 -7.35
CA ASP A 71 -9.99 2.47 -6.76
C ASP A 71 -9.95 3.85 -6.07
N VAL A 72 -8.76 4.34 -5.71
CA VAL A 72 -8.60 5.60 -4.97
C VAL A 72 -9.12 6.79 -5.78
N THR A 73 -8.81 6.85 -7.07
CA THR A 73 -9.18 7.97 -7.95
C THR A 73 -10.71 8.10 -8.11
N PRO A 74 -11.44 7.07 -8.59
CA PRO A 74 -12.89 7.16 -8.74
C PRO A 74 -13.60 7.34 -7.40
N THR A 75 -13.10 6.73 -6.32
CA THR A 75 -13.62 6.99 -4.96
C THR A 75 -13.51 8.47 -4.58
N PHE A 76 -12.37 9.12 -4.82
CA PHE A 76 -12.22 10.55 -4.52
C PHE A 76 -13.04 11.46 -5.43
N VAL A 77 -13.26 11.06 -6.68
CA VAL A 77 -14.18 11.76 -7.58
C VAL A 77 -15.61 11.72 -7.03
N ASP A 78 -16.08 10.54 -6.61
CA ASP A 78 -17.41 10.38 -5.98
C ASP A 78 -17.53 11.20 -4.68
N VAL A 79 -16.51 11.17 -3.82
CA VAL A 79 -16.46 11.99 -2.60
C VAL A 79 -16.58 13.49 -2.90
N ALA A 80 -16.02 13.94 -4.03
CA ALA A 80 -16.12 15.32 -4.50
C ALA A 80 -17.45 15.61 -5.24
N SER A 81 -18.41 14.68 -5.25
CA SER A 81 -19.65 14.74 -6.02
C SER A 81 -19.44 14.89 -7.53
N GLY A 82 -18.27 14.45 -8.01
CA GLY A 82 -17.93 14.41 -9.44
C GLY A 82 -18.49 13.16 -10.11
N GLN A 83 -18.18 13.01 -11.40
CA GLN A 83 -18.50 11.82 -12.19
C GLN A 83 -17.20 11.24 -12.72
N PRO A 84 -16.85 9.97 -12.39
CA PRO A 84 -15.69 9.30 -12.97
C PRO A 84 -15.77 9.28 -14.50
N VAL A 85 -14.63 9.53 -15.17
CA VAL A 85 -14.55 9.54 -16.64
C VAL A 85 -14.04 8.20 -17.11
N ALA A 86 -14.81 7.50 -17.96
CA ALA A 86 -14.41 6.19 -18.48
C ALA A 86 -13.31 6.29 -19.57
N PRO A 87 -12.41 5.28 -19.69
CA PRO A 87 -12.33 4.09 -18.84
C PRO A 87 -11.51 4.34 -17.56
N MET A 88 -11.98 3.81 -16.44
CA MET A 88 -11.23 3.63 -15.20
C MET A 88 -11.32 2.16 -14.80
N ASP A 89 -10.23 1.59 -14.31
CA ASP A 89 -10.20 0.21 -13.84
C ASP A 89 -10.90 0.04 -12.47
N GLY A 90 -10.88 1.10 -11.64
CA GLY A 90 -11.56 1.18 -10.35
C GLY A 90 -12.88 1.93 -10.39
#